data_AF-A0A8K0ML81-F1
#
_entry.id   AF-A0A8K0ML81-F1
#
_cell.length_a   1.000
_cell.length_b   1.000
_cell.length_c   1.000
_cell.angle_alpha   90.00
_cell.angle_beta   90.00
_cell.angle_gamma   90.00
#
_symmetry.space_group_name_H-M   'P 1'
#
loop_
_entity.id
_entity.type
_entity.pdbx_description
1 polymer ?
#
loop_
_entity_poly.entity_id
_entity_poly.type
_entity_poly.pdbx_seq_one_letter_code
_entity_poly.pdbx_strand_id
1 'polypeptide(L)'
;MEVTMSHALRGSILRQKRLMSISRWVRKERRMKKSPAEIALLVENVMAKLEVTAEEDAELNRQGKPAINKLKKLPLLTALLSKKQLQQEFLDHGVLTLLKNWLEPLPDGSLPNINIRAAILRILTDVISYQNLMKKLPPTENLQRNWLINSRPIFNKSTRFEDMRNGDDEGVPFRRPLVKKARKSGQSSSRQNHASMREATPMDYVVRPQSKIDPDEIRARSKQAVQDQRRLKTNRKLQQLKAPKKKQLQATKLSLEGRGMLEYL
;
A
#
# COMPACT_ATOMS: atom_id res chain seq x y z
N MET A 1 -6.44 60.54 54.56
CA MET A 1 -5.67 59.28 54.44
C MET A 1 -6.55 58.03 54.36
N GLU A 2 -7.87 58.12 54.64
CA GLU A 2 -8.82 56.98 54.63
C GLU A 2 -9.15 56.43 53.21
N VAL A 3 -9.20 57.28 52.19
CA VAL A 3 -9.68 56.90 50.85
C VAL A 3 -8.67 56.01 50.09
N THR A 4 -7.37 56.21 50.34
CA THR A 4 -6.29 55.45 49.70
C THR A 4 -6.12 54.04 50.29
N MET A 5 -6.37 53.85 51.59
CA MET A 5 -6.37 52.51 52.21
C MET A 5 -7.51 51.62 51.68
N SER A 6 -8.68 52.21 51.44
CA SER A 6 -9.86 51.48 50.93
C SER A 6 -9.67 50.96 49.50
N HIS A 7 -8.93 51.68 48.64
CA HIS A 7 -8.61 51.23 47.28
C HIS A 7 -7.55 50.10 47.27
N ALA A 8 -6.54 50.18 48.15
CA ALA A 8 -5.52 49.14 48.30
C ALA A 8 -6.10 47.80 48.81
N LEU A 9 -7.04 47.87 49.77
CA LEU A 9 -7.76 46.70 50.31
C LEU A 9 -8.63 46.02 49.25
N ARG A 10 -9.38 46.79 48.45
CA ARG A 10 -10.19 46.24 47.33
C ARG A 10 -9.33 45.56 46.27
N GLY A 11 -8.16 46.13 45.96
CA GLY A 11 -7.18 45.52 45.07
C GLY A 11 -6.63 44.19 45.59
N SER A 12 -6.36 44.07 46.90
CA SER A 12 -5.89 42.83 47.52
C SER A 12 -6.96 41.72 47.52
N ILE A 13 -8.22 42.07 47.80
CA ILE A 13 -9.33 41.11 47.79
C ILE A 13 -9.57 40.56 46.38
N LEU A 14 -9.49 41.42 45.36
CA LEU A 14 -9.66 40.99 43.96
C LEU A 14 -8.50 40.07 43.50
N ARG A 15 -7.27 40.36 43.93
CA ARG A 15 -6.10 39.49 43.69
C ARG A 15 -6.23 38.13 44.37
N GLN A 16 -6.67 38.09 45.64
CA GLN A 16 -6.91 36.83 46.37
C GLN A 16 -8.01 35.98 45.73
N LYS A 17 -9.14 36.58 45.33
CA LYS A 17 -10.23 35.87 44.62
C LYS A 17 -9.76 35.28 43.28
N ARG A 18 -8.88 35.98 42.57
CA ARG A 18 -8.26 35.50 41.31
C ARG A 18 -7.32 34.32 41.56
N LEU A 19 -6.44 34.42 42.56
CA LEU A 19 -5.50 33.35 42.94
C LEU A 19 -6.21 32.08 43.41
N MET A 20 -7.28 32.21 44.20
CA MET A 20 -8.09 31.07 44.64
C MET A 20 -8.79 30.39 43.46
N SER A 21 -9.29 31.16 42.49
CA SER A 21 -9.96 30.61 41.29
C SER A 21 -8.99 29.89 40.37
N ILE A 22 -7.77 30.44 40.18
CA ILE A 22 -6.69 29.78 39.45
C ILE A 22 -6.29 28.48 40.16
N SER A 23 -6.09 28.50 41.47
CA SER A 23 -5.73 27.30 42.24
C SER A 23 -6.79 26.20 42.15
N ARG A 24 -8.08 26.58 42.16
CA ARG A 24 -9.21 25.66 42.01
C ARG A 24 -9.25 25.05 40.60
N TRP A 25 -9.00 25.86 39.57
CA TRP A 25 -8.90 25.42 38.19
C TRP A 25 -7.69 24.50 37.97
N VAL A 26 -6.50 24.87 38.47
CA VAL A 26 -5.29 24.04 38.41
C VAL A 26 -5.49 22.70 39.13
N ARG A 27 -6.18 22.68 40.27
CA ARG A 27 -6.50 21.44 40.99
C ARG A 27 -7.51 20.56 40.23
N LYS A 28 -8.51 21.17 39.58
CA LYS A 28 -9.48 20.48 38.72
C LYS A 28 -8.79 19.92 37.47
N GLU A 29 -7.89 20.67 36.86
CA GLU A 29 -7.09 20.28 35.70
C GLU A 29 -6.12 19.14 36.04
N ARG A 30 -5.48 19.18 37.23
CA ARG A 30 -4.65 18.08 37.74
C ARG A 30 -5.45 16.81 38.05
N ARG A 31 -6.72 16.92 38.46
CA ARG A 31 -7.62 15.78 38.63
C ARG A 31 -8.13 15.20 37.30
N MET A 32 -8.08 15.98 36.21
CA MET A 32 -8.52 15.55 34.87
C MET A 32 -7.39 14.87 34.07
N LYS A 33 -6.13 15.15 34.43
CA LYS A 33 -4.94 14.48 33.90
C LYS A 33 -4.71 13.19 34.70
N LYS A 34 -4.80 12.04 34.03
CA LYS A 34 -4.56 10.72 34.64
C LYS A 34 -3.16 10.70 35.28
N SER A 35 -3.05 10.10 36.46
CA SER A 35 -1.76 9.90 37.13
C SER A 35 -0.82 9.09 36.22
N PRO A 36 0.50 9.30 36.25
CA PRO A 36 1.44 8.44 35.53
C PRO A 36 1.21 6.94 35.79
N ALA A 37 0.89 6.57 37.03
CA ALA A 37 0.56 5.19 37.39
C ALA A 37 -0.73 4.66 36.73
N GLU A 38 -1.75 5.52 36.57
CA GLU A 38 -2.99 5.14 35.86
C GLU A 38 -2.74 4.99 34.35
N ILE A 39 -1.82 5.79 33.79
CA ILE A 39 -1.41 5.70 32.39
C ILE A 39 -0.66 4.39 32.14
N ALA A 40 0.31 4.06 32.99
CA ALA A 40 1.05 2.80 32.92
C ALA A 40 0.11 1.59 32.99
N LEU A 41 -0.79 1.55 33.98
CA LEU A 41 -1.76 0.46 34.13
C LEU A 41 -2.71 0.35 32.92
N LEU A 42 -3.12 1.48 32.34
CA LEU A 42 -3.92 1.49 31.11
C LEU A 42 -3.16 0.90 29.93
N VAL A 43 -1.90 1.31 29.74
CA VAL A 43 -1.05 0.83 28.65
C VAL A 43 -0.75 -0.65 28.80
N GLU A 44 -0.41 -1.10 30.00
CA GLU A 44 -0.19 -2.51 30.32
C GLU A 44 -1.42 -3.37 29.98
N ASN A 45 -2.61 -2.95 30.44
CA ASN A 45 -3.85 -3.68 30.13
C ASN A 45 -4.16 -3.70 28.62
N VAL A 46 -3.87 -2.61 27.90
CA VAL A 46 -4.01 -2.58 26.43
C VAL A 46 -3.01 -3.51 25.75
N MET A 47 -1.75 -3.50 26.17
CA MET A 47 -0.69 -4.35 25.63
C MET A 47 -1.04 -5.83 25.81
N ALA A 48 -1.41 -6.24 27.02
CA ALA A 48 -1.85 -7.60 27.31
C ALA A 48 -3.06 -8.01 26.44
N LYS A 49 -4.03 -7.11 26.25
CA LYS A 49 -5.19 -7.39 25.39
C LYS A 49 -4.79 -7.59 23.93
N LEU A 50 -3.81 -6.83 23.43
CA LEU A 50 -3.34 -6.92 22.05
C LEU A 50 -2.46 -8.15 21.81
N GLU A 51 -1.69 -8.59 22.80
CA GLU A 51 -0.94 -9.85 22.77
C GLU A 51 -1.88 -11.04 22.69
N VAL A 52 -2.89 -11.10 23.57
CA VAL A 52 -3.92 -12.13 23.53
C VAL A 52 -4.63 -12.13 22.17
N THR A 53 -4.97 -10.95 21.63
CA THR A 53 -5.57 -10.83 20.29
C THR A 53 -4.67 -11.41 19.20
N ALA A 54 -3.34 -11.25 19.32
CA ALA A 54 -2.38 -11.78 18.36
C ALA A 54 -2.37 -13.30 18.37
N GLU A 55 -2.32 -13.89 19.57
CA GLU A 55 -2.32 -15.34 19.78
C GLU A 55 -3.64 -15.97 19.35
N GLU A 56 -4.78 -15.36 19.71
CA GLU A 56 -6.11 -15.82 19.27
C GLU A 56 -6.22 -15.88 17.73
N ASP A 57 -5.74 -14.84 17.04
CA ASP A 57 -5.72 -14.85 15.57
C ASP A 57 -4.73 -15.88 14.99
N ALA A 58 -3.61 -16.15 15.67
CA ALA A 58 -2.68 -17.20 15.26
C ALA A 58 -3.31 -18.60 15.42
N GLU A 59 -4.03 -18.81 16.53
CA GLU A 59 -4.74 -20.06 16.80
C GLU A 59 -5.92 -20.27 15.84
N LEU A 60 -6.70 -19.23 15.54
CA LEU A 60 -7.72 -19.28 14.50
C LEU A 60 -7.11 -19.65 13.14
N ASN A 61 -5.95 -19.09 12.80
CA ASN A 61 -5.24 -19.46 11.57
C ASN A 61 -4.78 -20.93 11.58
N ARG A 62 -4.21 -21.44 12.68
CA ARG A 62 -3.86 -22.87 12.84
C ARG A 62 -5.07 -23.78 12.63
N GLN A 63 -6.24 -23.34 13.08
CA GLN A 63 -7.51 -24.05 12.90
C GLN A 63 -8.15 -23.85 11.52
N GLY A 64 -7.52 -23.08 10.62
CA GLY A 64 -8.07 -22.75 9.29
C GLY A 64 -9.30 -21.84 9.34
N LYS A 65 -9.55 -21.14 10.45
CA LYS A 65 -10.67 -20.23 10.66
C LYS A 65 -10.27 -18.77 10.36
N PRO A 66 -11.22 -17.92 9.94
CA PRO A 66 -10.93 -16.51 9.71
C PRO A 66 -10.47 -15.78 10.98
N ALA A 67 -9.25 -15.24 10.94
CA ALA A 67 -8.63 -14.43 11.98
C ALA A 67 -8.86 -12.93 11.70
N ILE A 68 -9.82 -12.32 12.41
CA ILE A 68 -10.24 -10.92 12.19
C ILE A 68 -10.02 -10.01 13.40
N ASN A 69 -9.49 -10.54 14.51
CA ASN A 69 -9.46 -9.81 15.76
C ASN A 69 -8.39 -8.71 15.74
N LYS A 70 -7.21 -8.98 15.15
CA LYS A 70 -6.18 -7.95 14.92
C LYS A 70 -6.72 -6.77 14.11
N LEU A 71 -7.49 -7.06 13.05
CA LEU A 71 -8.13 -6.02 12.21
C LEU A 71 -9.09 -5.14 13.02
N LYS A 72 -9.87 -5.73 13.93
CA LYS A 72 -10.81 -5.00 14.79
C LYS A 72 -10.09 -4.13 15.84
N LYS A 73 -8.93 -4.56 16.34
CA LYS A 73 -8.16 -3.84 17.38
C LYS A 73 -7.18 -2.82 16.80
N LEU A 74 -6.84 -2.91 15.52
CA LEU A 74 -5.92 -2.00 14.85
C LEU A 74 -6.31 -0.51 14.95
N PRO A 75 -7.60 -0.09 14.82
CA PRO A 75 -7.99 1.31 15.01
C PRO A 75 -7.75 1.82 16.43
N LEU A 76 -7.98 0.98 17.44
CA LEU A 76 -7.71 1.30 18.84
C LEU A 76 -6.22 1.56 19.05
N LEU A 77 -5.37 0.64 18.59
CA LEU A 77 -3.92 0.78 18.69
C LEU A 77 -3.42 2.05 17.98
N THR A 78 -3.91 2.30 16.77
CA THR A 78 -3.57 3.51 16.00
C THR A 78 -3.97 4.79 16.74
N ALA A 79 -5.15 4.81 17.36
CA ALA A 79 -5.65 5.97 18.09
C ALA A 79 -4.93 6.21 19.42
N LEU A 80 -4.36 5.18 20.03
CA LEU A 80 -3.56 5.30 21.26
C LEU A 80 -2.14 5.75 20.94
N LEU A 81 -1.50 5.15 19.93
CA LEU A 81 -0.16 5.52 19.48
C LEU A 81 -0.10 6.87 18.77
N SER A 82 -1.22 7.43 18.29
CA SER A 82 -1.25 8.80 17.77
C SER A 82 -1.08 9.86 18.87
N LYS A 83 -1.35 9.50 20.14
CA LYS A 83 -1.21 10.41 21.28
C LYS A 83 0.24 10.42 21.77
N LYS A 84 0.96 11.51 21.51
CA LYS A 84 2.38 11.67 21.90
C LYS A 84 2.66 11.37 23.38
N GLN A 85 1.75 11.75 24.27
CA GLN A 85 1.87 11.51 25.71
C GLN A 85 1.83 10.03 26.12
N LEU A 86 1.27 9.15 25.28
CA LEU A 86 1.21 7.70 25.55
C LEU A 86 2.34 6.94 24.83
N GLN A 87 2.94 7.52 23.80
CA GLN A 87 3.92 6.83 22.96
C GLN A 87 5.11 6.32 23.76
N GLN A 88 5.66 7.13 24.66
CA GLN A 88 6.81 6.72 25.48
C GLN A 88 6.44 5.51 26.34
N GLU A 89 5.30 5.55 27.02
CA GLU A 89 4.81 4.43 27.83
C GLU A 89 4.62 3.15 26.99
N PHE A 90 4.02 3.25 25.80
CA PHE A 90 3.89 2.10 24.91
C PHE A 90 5.25 1.53 24.46
N LEU A 91 6.25 2.39 24.26
CA LEU A 91 7.60 1.97 23.91
C LEU A 91 8.28 1.25 25.09
N ASP A 92 8.14 1.78 26.30
CA ASP A 92 8.69 1.20 27.52
C ASP A 92 8.07 -0.17 27.82
N HIS A 93 6.79 -0.35 27.48
CA HIS A 93 6.08 -1.64 27.55
C HIS A 93 6.26 -2.56 26.32
N GLY A 94 7.16 -2.22 25.38
CA GLY A 94 7.54 -3.15 24.30
C GLY A 94 6.57 -3.24 23.12
N VAL A 95 5.80 -2.18 22.81
CA VAL A 95 4.89 -2.15 21.66
C VAL A 95 5.57 -2.51 20.33
N LEU A 96 6.86 -2.22 20.17
CA LEU A 96 7.60 -2.56 18.95
C LEU A 96 7.74 -4.07 18.77
N THR A 97 7.91 -4.82 19.87
CA THR A 97 7.93 -6.28 19.86
C THR A 97 6.58 -6.84 19.47
N LEU A 98 5.49 -6.31 20.04
CA LEU A 98 4.14 -6.67 19.64
C LEU A 98 3.89 -6.41 18.14
N LEU A 99 4.27 -5.24 17.64
CA LEU A 99 4.13 -4.88 16.23
C LEU A 99 4.96 -5.78 15.31
N LYS A 100 6.18 -6.15 15.73
CA LYS A 100 7.01 -7.15 15.04
C LYS A 100 6.27 -8.47 14.94
N ASN A 101 5.73 -8.99 16.06
CA ASN A 101 5.00 -10.25 16.08
C ASN A 101 3.74 -10.20 15.21
N TRP A 102 3.06 -9.05 15.11
CA TRP A 102 1.91 -8.87 14.22
C TRP A 102 2.28 -8.85 12.73
N LEU A 103 3.56 -8.61 12.40
CA LEU A 103 4.08 -8.63 11.03
C LEU A 103 4.75 -9.96 10.66
N GLU A 104 5.04 -10.82 11.63
CA GLU A 104 5.61 -12.13 11.36
C GLU A 104 4.65 -12.97 10.50
N PRO A 105 5.19 -13.85 9.63
CA PRO A 105 4.38 -14.80 8.89
C PRO A 105 3.48 -15.58 9.84
N LEU A 106 2.23 -15.81 9.42
CA LEU A 106 1.29 -16.62 10.16
C LEU A 106 1.75 -18.09 10.21
N PRO A 107 1.18 -18.93 11.06
CA PRO A 107 1.56 -20.35 11.16
C PRO A 107 1.48 -21.12 9.84
N ASP A 108 0.65 -20.66 8.89
CA ASP A 108 0.53 -21.17 7.52
C ASP A 108 1.59 -20.61 6.55
N GLY A 109 2.51 -19.78 7.01
CA GLY A 109 3.56 -19.10 6.22
C GLY A 109 3.07 -17.87 5.45
N SER A 110 1.77 -17.55 5.49
CA SER A 110 1.22 -16.39 4.81
C SER A 110 1.57 -15.09 5.55
N LEU A 111 1.66 -13.98 4.81
CA LEU A 111 1.83 -12.68 5.44
C LEU A 111 0.51 -12.17 6.03
N PRO A 112 0.56 -11.40 7.12
CA PRO A 112 -0.63 -10.79 7.71
C PRO A 112 -1.32 -9.85 6.71
N ASN A 113 -2.62 -9.64 6.92
CA ASN A 113 -3.48 -8.85 6.04
C ASN A 113 -2.82 -7.50 5.64
N ILE A 114 -2.94 -7.13 4.36
CA ILE A 114 -2.31 -5.92 3.81
C ILE A 114 -2.67 -4.65 4.59
N ASN A 115 -3.89 -4.55 5.13
CA ASN A 115 -4.32 -3.39 5.92
C ASN A 115 -3.60 -3.34 7.27
N ILE A 116 -3.37 -4.49 7.91
CA ILE A 116 -2.54 -4.59 9.12
C ILE A 116 -1.12 -4.13 8.78
N ARG A 117 -0.52 -4.71 7.74
CA ARG A 117 0.85 -4.39 7.33
C ARG A 117 1.02 -2.90 7.03
N ALA A 118 0.14 -2.32 6.22
CA ALA A 118 0.19 -0.91 5.86
C ALA A 118 0.03 0.01 7.09
N ALA A 119 -0.92 -0.30 7.98
CA ALA A 119 -1.14 0.49 9.18
C ALA A 119 0.05 0.42 10.14
N ILE A 120 0.61 -0.77 10.38
CA ILE A 120 1.78 -0.94 11.25
C ILE A 120 2.98 -0.20 10.66
N LEU A 121 3.25 -0.32 9.36
CA LEU A 121 4.37 0.39 8.74
C LEU A 121 4.22 1.91 8.83
N ARG A 122 2.99 2.43 8.72
CA ARG A 122 2.70 3.85 8.97
C ARG A 122 2.95 4.23 10.43
N ILE A 123 2.46 3.45 11.39
CA ILE A 123 2.70 3.66 12.83
C ILE A 123 4.20 3.68 13.11
N LEU A 124 4.95 2.71 12.60
CA LEU A 124 6.41 2.64 12.77
C LEU A 124 7.07 3.87 12.16
N THR A 125 6.66 4.30 10.97
CA THR A 125 7.18 5.52 10.33
C THR A 125 6.93 6.75 11.20
N ASP A 126 5.72 6.90 11.73
CA ASP A 126 5.35 8.02 12.59
C ASP A 126 6.15 8.00 13.90
N VAL A 127 6.16 6.86 14.61
CA VAL A 127 6.86 6.68 15.90
C VAL A 127 8.39 6.83 15.74
N ILE A 128 8.98 6.27 14.67
CA ILE A 128 10.41 6.40 14.36
C ILE A 128 10.75 7.84 13.95
N SER A 129 9.88 8.53 13.21
CA SER A 129 10.05 9.95 12.89
C SER A 129 10.12 10.80 14.17
N TYR A 130 9.28 10.53 15.17
CA TYR A 130 9.33 11.21 16.47
C TYR A 130 10.62 10.90 17.26
N GLN A 131 11.06 9.64 17.33
CA GLN A 131 12.31 9.26 18.00
C GLN A 131 13.54 9.91 17.34
N ASN A 132 13.56 9.98 16.00
CA ASN A 132 14.62 10.67 15.26
C ASN A 132 14.57 12.20 15.46
N LEU A 133 13.40 12.79 15.67
CA LEU A 133 13.27 14.22 15.94
C LEU A 133 13.73 14.56 17.37
N MET A 134 13.46 13.70 18.35
CA MET A 134 13.92 13.89 19.73
C MET A 134 15.43 13.67 19.92
N LYS A 135 16.07 12.88 19.03
CA LYS A 135 17.53 12.69 19.00
C LYS A 135 18.27 13.74 18.14
N LYS A 136 17.57 14.62 17.41
CA LYS A 136 18.15 15.59 16.43
C LYS A 136 18.09 17.06 16.86
N LEU A 137 18.52 17.41 18.07
CA LEU A 137 19.09 18.74 18.35
C LEU A 137 20.35 18.53 19.20
N PRO A 138 21.56 18.55 18.59
CA PRO A 138 22.39 19.77 18.45
C PRO A 138 22.99 19.96 17.02
N PRO A 139 23.71 21.08 16.74
CA PRO A 139 23.94 21.56 15.38
C PRO A 139 25.17 20.90 14.76
N THR A 140 25.03 20.29 13.58
CA THR A 140 26.05 20.39 12.53
C THR A 140 25.58 19.74 11.23
N GLU A 141 25.94 20.41 10.15
CA GLU A 141 25.45 20.38 8.77
C GLU A 141 25.60 19.05 8.02
N ASN A 142 26.13 18.00 8.66
CA ASN A 142 26.71 16.86 7.95
C ASN A 142 25.81 15.60 7.89
N LEU A 143 24.63 15.62 8.52
CA LEU A 143 23.78 14.44 8.65
C LEU A 143 22.76 14.25 7.51
N GLN A 144 22.37 15.32 6.81
CA GLN A 144 21.44 15.24 5.67
C GLN A 144 22.00 14.34 4.55
N ARG A 145 23.31 14.42 4.32
CA ARG A 145 23.99 13.62 3.29
C ARG A 145 24.08 12.13 3.65
N ASN A 146 24.23 11.78 4.94
CA ASN A 146 24.41 10.39 5.38
C ASN A 146 23.08 9.62 5.50
N TRP A 147 22.01 10.28 5.92
CA TRP A 147 20.67 9.69 6.01
C TRP A 147 20.13 9.22 4.63
N LEU A 148 20.38 10.00 3.57
CA LEU A 148 19.92 9.66 2.21
C LEU A 148 20.66 8.44 1.61
N ILE A 149 21.84 8.11 2.15
CA ILE A 149 22.65 6.97 1.73
C ILE A 149 22.20 5.69 2.46
N ASN A 150 21.88 5.78 3.75
CA ASN A 150 21.63 4.61 4.59
C ASN A 150 20.17 4.14 4.66
N SER A 151 19.21 4.90 4.13
CA SER A 151 17.78 4.53 4.12
C SER A 151 17.31 3.84 2.84
N ARG A 152 18.20 3.30 2.00
CA ARG A 152 17.82 2.60 0.76
C ARG A 152 17.48 1.12 1.03
N PRO A 153 16.38 0.59 0.47
CA PRO A 153 15.95 -0.78 0.69
C PRO A 153 16.95 -1.79 0.12
N ILE A 154 17.07 -2.91 0.84
CA ILE A 154 17.94 -4.10 0.76
C ILE A 154 18.12 -4.67 -0.66
N PHE A 155 18.71 -3.91 -1.56
CA PHE A 155 19.37 -4.41 -2.76
C PHE A 155 20.69 -3.67 -2.85
N ASN A 156 21.80 -4.41 -2.90
CA ASN A 156 23.17 -3.90 -3.03
C ASN A 156 23.38 -3.18 -4.38
N LYS A 157 22.68 -2.07 -4.62
CA LYS A 157 22.80 -1.24 -5.82
C LYS A 157 22.77 0.23 -5.39
N SER A 158 23.94 0.85 -5.37
CA SER A 158 24.09 2.30 -5.23
C SER A 158 23.45 2.99 -6.44
N THR A 159 22.67 4.05 -6.23
CA THR A 159 22.21 4.93 -7.34
C THR A 159 23.10 6.17 -7.46
N ARG A 160 24.32 6.13 -6.90
CA ARG A 160 25.28 7.22 -6.99
C ARG A 160 25.90 7.18 -8.39
N PHE A 161 25.82 8.29 -9.13
CA PHE A 161 26.29 8.36 -10.51
C PHE A 161 27.79 8.02 -10.66
N GLU A 162 28.59 8.29 -9.62
CA GLU A 162 30.01 7.93 -9.53
C GLU A 162 30.25 6.41 -9.44
N ASP A 163 29.41 5.67 -8.70
CA ASP A 163 29.55 4.20 -8.56
C ASP A 163 29.10 3.46 -9.83
N MET A 164 28.30 4.09 -10.69
CA MET A 164 27.90 3.53 -11.99
C MET A 164 28.96 3.73 -13.08
N ARG A 165 29.99 4.54 -12.81
CA ARG A 165 31.01 4.90 -13.80
C ARG A 165 32.25 4.01 -13.75
N ASN A 166 32.49 3.36 -12.61
CA ASN A 166 33.69 2.53 -12.37
C ASN A 166 33.39 1.04 -12.43
N GLY A 167 32.59 0.62 -13.42
CA GLY A 167 32.47 -0.79 -13.80
C GLY A 167 33.65 -1.22 -14.67
N ASP A 168 34.88 -1.01 -14.18
CA ASP A 168 36.07 -1.53 -14.82
C ASP A 168 36.12 -3.05 -14.58
N ASP A 169 35.79 -3.78 -15.65
CA ASP A 169 36.54 -4.93 -16.17
C ASP A 169 37.35 -5.77 -15.15
N GLU A 170 36.69 -6.68 -14.44
CA GLU A 170 37.36 -7.84 -13.84
C GLU A 170 36.64 -9.12 -14.29
N GLY A 171 37.04 -9.57 -15.48
CA GLY A 171 36.59 -10.82 -16.07
C GLY A 171 37.12 -12.04 -15.30
N VAL A 172 36.22 -12.77 -14.65
CA VAL A 172 36.49 -14.16 -14.26
C VAL A 172 36.31 -15.06 -15.49
N PRO A 173 37.33 -15.80 -15.96
CA PRO A 173 37.26 -16.53 -17.21
C PRO A 173 36.49 -17.85 -17.01
N PHE A 174 35.17 -17.84 -17.24
CA PHE A 174 34.41 -19.08 -17.33
C PHE A 174 34.73 -19.76 -18.68
N ARG A 175 35.65 -20.74 -18.66
CA ARG A 175 35.95 -21.58 -19.83
C ARG A 175 34.67 -22.27 -20.31
N ARG A 176 34.21 -21.90 -21.50
CA ARG A 176 33.29 -22.72 -22.31
C ARG A 176 34.08 -23.84 -23.03
N PRO A 177 33.59 -25.08 -23.08
CA PRO A 177 34.15 -26.11 -23.95
C PRO A 177 34.04 -25.69 -25.42
N LEU A 178 35.13 -25.89 -26.16
CA LEU A 178 35.28 -25.55 -27.57
C LEU A 178 34.33 -26.40 -28.44
N VAL A 179 33.29 -25.78 -29.01
CA VAL A 179 32.45 -26.44 -30.02
C VAL A 179 33.11 -26.29 -31.39
N LYS A 180 33.36 -27.43 -32.04
CA LYS A 180 33.87 -27.52 -33.42
C LYS A 180 32.88 -26.88 -34.40
N LYS A 181 33.44 -26.07 -35.30
CA LYS A 181 32.79 -25.24 -36.31
C LYS A 181 32.25 -26.10 -37.48
N ALA A 182 31.01 -25.87 -37.90
CA ALA A 182 30.52 -26.20 -39.24
C ALA A 182 30.00 -24.92 -39.91
N ARG A 183 30.42 -24.70 -41.16
CA ARG A 183 30.19 -23.50 -41.99
C ARG A 183 29.01 -23.73 -42.94
N LYS A 184 28.18 -22.70 -43.17
CA LYS A 184 27.55 -22.26 -44.45
C LYS A 184 26.44 -21.26 -44.11
N SER A 185 26.49 -19.97 -44.49
CA SER A 185 26.40 -19.32 -45.82
C SER A 185 25.08 -18.54 -45.88
N GLY A 186 25.13 -17.24 -46.18
CA GLY A 186 23.92 -16.50 -46.58
C GLY A 186 23.84 -15.06 -46.05
N GLN A 187 24.40 -14.15 -46.84
CA GLN A 187 23.94 -12.79 -47.17
C GLN A 187 23.24 -11.89 -46.13
N SER A 188 23.74 -10.65 -46.12
CA SER A 188 23.19 -9.41 -45.60
C SER A 188 21.71 -9.16 -45.88
N SER A 189 20.96 -8.64 -44.90
CA SER A 189 20.39 -7.28 -44.97
C SER A 189 19.53 -6.98 -43.73
N SER A 190 19.80 -5.81 -43.16
CA SER A 190 18.91 -4.94 -42.36
C SER A 190 17.50 -5.46 -42.06
N ARG A 191 17.19 -5.67 -40.77
CA ARG A 191 15.88 -5.34 -40.20
C ARG A 191 15.93 -5.30 -38.68
N GLN A 192 15.67 -4.09 -38.20
CA GLN A 192 14.87 -3.75 -37.03
C GLN A 192 15.48 -4.02 -35.65
N ASN A 193 15.47 -2.93 -34.88
CA ASN A 193 15.57 -2.88 -33.43
C ASN A 193 14.62 -3.89 -32.78
N HIS A 194 15.05 -5.14 -32.65
CA HIS A 194 14.39 -6.08 -31.76
C HIS A 194 14.94 -5.80 -30.36
N ALA A 195 14.07 -5.31 -29.48
CA ALA A 195 14.39 -5.25 -28.05
C ALA A 195 14.91 -6.64 -27.63
N SER A 196 16.11 -6.68 -27.05
CA SER A 196 16.70 -7.94 -26.57
C SER A 196 15.67 -8.62 -25.68
N MET A 197 15.20 -9.80 -26.07
CA MET A 197 14.34 -10.60 -25.21
C MET A 197 15.10 -10.79 -23.90
N ARG A 198 14.52 -10.32 -22.80
CA ARG A 198 15.09 -10.56 -21.48
C ARG A 198 15.07 -12.07 -21.26
N GLU A 199 16.24 -12.63 -21.00
CA GLU A 199 16.39 -14.03 -20.65
C GLU A 199 15.54 -14.33 -19.41
N ALA A 200 14.76 -15.41 -19.46
CA ALA A 200 13.81 -15.73 -18.40
C ALA A 200 14.58 -15.89 -17.09
N THR A 201 14.23 -15.07 -16.09
CA THR A 201 14.74 -15.26 -14.74
C THR A 201 14.44 -16.68 -14.28
N PRO A 202 15.42 -17.44 -13.78
CA PRO A 202 15.17 -18.78 -13.27
C PRO A 202 14.11 -18.67 -12.17
N MET A 203 13.02 -19.41 -12.32
CA MET A 203 11.89 -19.36 -11.38
C MET A 203 12.32 -20.05 -10.08
N ASP A 204 12.06 -19.40 -8.93
CA ASP A 204 12.37 -19.93 -7.58
C ASP A 204 11.60 -21.22 -7.21
N TYR A 205 10.71 -21.69 -8.09
CA TYR A 205 9.85 -22.83 -7.81
C TYR A 205 10.13 -23.98 -8.78
N VAL A 206 10.66 -25.08 -8.22
CA VAL A 206 10.90 -26.35 -8.93
C VAL A 206 9.59 -26.98 -9.42
N VAL A 207 8.46 -26.67 -8.78
CA VAL A 207 7.13 -27.18 -9.13
C VAL A 207 6.13 -26.02 -9.21
N ARG A 208 5.45 -25.92 -10.36
CA ARG A 208 4.43 -24.89 -10.59
C ARG A 208 3.19 -25.17 -9.70
N PRO A 209 2.66 -24.17 -8.97
CA PRO A 209 1.42 -24.34 -8.22
C PRO A 209 0.28 -24.74 -9.18
N GLN A 210 -0.45 -25.78 -8.81
CA GLN A 210 -1.56 -26.29 -9.61
C GLN A 210 -2.72 -25.30 -9.60
N SER A 211 -3.23 -24.97 -10.80
CA SER A 211 -4.43 -24.16 -10.96
C SER A 211 -5.63 -24.93 -10.39
N LYS A 212 -6.42 -24.29 -9.52
CA LYS A 212 -7.71 -24.84 -9.03
C LYS A 212 -8.84 -24.71 -10.06
N ILE A 213 -8.52 -24.22 -11.25
CA ILE A 213 -9.47 -23.90 -12.32
C ILE A 213 -9.25 -24.87 -13.47
N ASP A 214 -10.32 -25.53 -13.91
CA ASP A 214 -10.31 -26.44 -15.04
C ASP A 214 -10.16 -25.64 -16.37
N PRO A 215 -9.11 -25.91 -17.18
CA PRO A 215 -8.89 -25.22 -18.45
C PRO A 215 -10.02 -25.42 -19.48
N ASP A 216 -10.76 -26.53 -19.41
CA ASP A 216 -11.87 -26.79 -20.34
C ASP A 216 -13.12 -25.97 -19.99
N GLU A 217 -13.35 -25.71 -18.70
CA GLU A 217 -14.43 -24.84 -18.24
C GLU A 217 -14.22 -23.38 -18.69
N ILE A 218 -12.98 -22.88 -18.60
CA ILE A 218 -12.62 -21.54 -19.08
C ILE A 218 -12.83 -21.43 -20.60
N ARG A 219 -12.44 -22.47 -21.34
CA ARG A 219 -12.63 -22.54 -22.79
C ARG A 219 -14.12 -22.58 -23.17
N ALA A 220 -14.92 -23.35 -22.45
CA ALA A 220 -16.37 -23.41 -22.65
C ALA A 220 -17.03 -22.05 -22.38
N ARG A 221 -16.67 -21.39 -21.27
CA ARG A 221 -17.18 -20.06 -20.90
C ARG A 221 -16.83 -19.00 -21.95
N SER A 222 -15.60 -19.02 -22.48
CA SER A 222 -15.17 -18.11 -23.55
C SER A 222 -15.97 -18.32 -24.84
N LYS A 223 -16.18 -19.57 -25.26
CA LYS A 223 -17.00 -19.91 -26.43
C LYS A 223 -18.46 -19.46 -26.27
N GLN A 224 -19.03 -19.67 -25.08
CA GLN A 224 -20.39 -19.25 -24.77
C GLN A 224 -20.55 -17.72 -24.87
N ALA A 225 -19.61 -16.96 -24.30
CA ALA A 225 -19.62 -15.50 -24.36
C ALA A 225 -19.57 -14.96 -25.82
N VAL A 226 -18.79 -15.60 -26.69
CA VAL A 226 -18.73 -15.26 -28.11
C VAL A 226 -20.05 -15.55 -28.82
N GLN A 227 -20.68 -16.69 -28.51
CA GLN A 227 -21.98 -17.07 -29.08
C GLN A 227 -23.09 -16.11 -28.64
N ASP A 228 -23.12 -15.73 -27.36
CA ASP A 228 -24.09 -14.79 -26.82
C ASP A 228 -23.90 -13.38 -27.41
N GLN A 229 -22.65 -12.95 -27.61
CA GLN A 229 -22.37 -11.68 -28.29
C GLN A 229 -22.88 -11.68 -29.75
N ARG A 230 -22.74 -12.81 -30.46
CA ARG A 230 -23.28 -12.96 -31.82
C ARG A 230 -24.82 -12.92 -31.81
N ARG A 231 -25.47 -13.61 -30.87
CA ARG A 231 -26.93 -13.61 -30.70
C ARG A 231 -27.48 -12.21 -30.42
N LEU A 232 -26.84 -11.46 -29.53
CA LEU A 232 -27.22 -10.08 -29.21
C LEU A 232 -27.12 -9.15 -30.41
N LYS A 233 -26.05 -9.26 -31.21
CA LYS A 233 -25.90 -8.48 -32.46
C LYS A 233 -27.01 -8.78 -33.47
N THR A 234 -27.33 -10.06 -33.67
CA THR A 234 -28.42 -10.47 -34.57
C THR A 234 -29.78 -9.98 -34.07
N ASN A 235 -30.06 -10.11 -32.77
CA ASN A 235 -31.31 -9.65 -32.18
C ASN A 235 -31.46 -8.11 -32.31
N ARG A 236 -30.39 -7.36 -32.06
CA ARG A 236 -30.36 -5.91 -32.25
C ARG A 236 -30.65 -5.51 -33.69
N LYS A 237 -30.14 -6.26 -34.68
CA LYS A 237 -30.41 -6.02 -36.10
C LYS A 237 -31.87 -6.32 -36.46
N LEU A 238 -32.45 -7.38 -35.90
CA LEU A 238 -33.88 -7.70 -36.09
C LEU A 238 -34.78 -6.60 -35.50
N GLN A 239 -34.44 -6.03 -34.33
CA GLN A 239 -35.19 -4.92 -33.75
C GLN A 239 -35.15 -3.67 -34.63
N GLN A 240 -34.01 -3.36 -35.26
CA GLN A 240 -33.88 -2.24 -36.20
C GLN A 240 -34.72 -2.43 -37.47
N LEU A 241 -34.91 -3.67 -37.92
CA LEU A 241 -35.74 -4.00 -39.08
C LEU A 241 -37.24 -3.98 -38.76
N LYS A 242 -37.61 -4.25 -37.51
CA LYS A 242 -39.00 -4.18 -37.02
C LYS A 242 -39.46 -2.75 -36.70
N ALA A 243 -38.53 -1.79 -36.64
CA ALA A 243 -38.91 -0.39 -36.44
C ALA A 243 -39.62 0.16 -37.69
N PRO A 244 -40.81 0.78 -37.56
CA PRO A 244 -41.55 1.30 -38.69
C PRO A 244 -40.74 2.43 -39.37
N LYS A 245 -40.25 2.17 -40.59
CA LYS A 245 -39.53 3.17 -41.37
C LYS A 245 -40.53 4.22 -41.89
N LYS A 246 -40.69 5.33 -41.19
CA LYS A 246 -41.30 6.57 -41.75
C LYS A 246 -40.31 7.26 -42.70
N LYS A 247 -39.92 6.58 -43.78
CA LYS A 247 -39.32 7.25 -44.95
C LYS A 247 -40.24 7.00 -46.13
N GLN A 248 -40.69 8.08 -46.75
CA GLN A 248 -41.45 8.04 -47.99
C GLN A 248 -40.57 7.35 -49.03
N LEU A 249 -40.89 6.10 -49.38
CA LEU A 249 -40.24 5.38 -50.46
C LEU A 249 -40.69 6.05 -51.76
N GLN A 250 -39.92 7.02 -52.25
CA GLN A 250 -40.07 7.45 -53.63
C GLN A 250 -39.45 6.37 -54.51
N ALA A 251 -40.27 5.71 -55.32
CA ALA A 251 -39.77 4.84 -56.38
C ALA A 251 -38.93 5.70 -57.33
N THR A 252 -37.67 5.32 -57.57
CA THR A 252 -36.92 5.88 -58.70
C THR A 252 -37.69 5.51 -59.96
N LYS A 253 -38.30 6.51 -60.62
CA LYS A 253 -38.97 6.30 -61.91
C LYS A 253 -37.93 5.76 -62.88
N LEU A 254 -38.19 4.59 -63.44
CA LEU A 254 -37.43 4.03 -64.56
C LEU A 254 -37.51 5.05 -65.72
N SER A 255 -36.36 5.51 -66.22
CA SER A 255 -36.27 6.41 -67.37
C SER A 255 -36.80 5.69 -68.61
N LEU A 256 -37.84 6.25 -69.25
CA LEU A 256 -38.37 5.77 -70.53
C LEU A 256 -37.53 6.23 -71.74
N GLU A 257 -36.57 7.12 -71.52
CA GLU A 257 -35.53 7.45 -72.50
C GLU A 257 -34.38 6.46 -72.28
N GLY A 258 -34.15 5.54 -73.23
CA GLY A 258 -33.13 4.48 -73.19
C GLY A 258 -31.67 4.96 -73.23
N ARG A 259 -31.31 5.95 -72.41
CA ARG A 259 -29.93 6.43 -72.23
C ARG A 259 -29.33 5.70 -71.04
N GLY A 260 -28.58 4.63 -71.33
CA GLY A 260 -27.93 3.78 -70.32
C GLY A 260 -27.96 2.28 -70.62
N MET A 261 -28.54 1.86 -71.75
CA MET A 261 -28.30 0.51 -72.26
C MET A 261 -26.85 0.43 -72.74
N LEU A 262 -25.97 -0.03 -71.86
CA LEU A 262 -24.67 -0.56 -72.24
C LEU A 262 -24.93 -1.87 -73.00
N GLU A 263 -24.77 -1.77 -74.32
CA GLU A 263 -24.59 -2.87 -75.26
C GLU A 263 -23.52 -3.83 -74.72
N TYR A 264 -23.89 -5.09 -74.51
CA TYR A 264 -22.91 -6.18 -74.41
C TYR A 264 -22.69 -6.70 -75.83
N LEU A 265 -21.57 -6.29 -76.42
CA LEU A 265 -20.87 -7.05 -77.47
C LEU A 265 -19.94 -8.06 -76.83
#